data_AF-A0A519JSJ9-F1
#
_entry.id   AF-A0A519JSJ9-F1
#
_cell.length_a   1.000
_cell.length_b   1.000
_cell.length_c   1.000
_cell.angle_alpha   90.00
_cell.angle_beta   90.00
_cell.angle_gamma   90.00
#
_symmetry.space_group_name_H-M   'P 1'
#
loop_
_entity.id
_entity.type
_entity.pdbx_description
1 polymer ?
#
loop_
_entity_poly.entity_id
_entity_poly.type
_entity_poly.pdbx_seq_one_letter_code
_entity_poly.pdbx_strand_id
1 'polypeptide(L)' 'MKKISYNLIIVAFLSIFGCNKTENNNQPQKENMENIQVSDYGVTAKGDSIKKFTLTNKNGMKVEVINFGGIIT' A
#
# COMPACT_ATOMS: atom_id res chain seq x y z
N MET A 1 52.62 13.65 -12.37
CA MET A 1 52.43 14.05 -10.95
C MET A 1 51.75 15.41 -10.92
N LYS A 2 50.45 15.46 -10.61
CA LYS A 2 49.72 16.72 -10.36
C LYS A 2 49.30 16.68 -8.89
N LYS A 3 49.89 17.57 -8.07
CA LYS A 3 49.58 17.69 -6.64
C LYS A 3 48.29 18.49 -6.50
N ILE A 4 47.18 17.77 -6.40
CA ILE A 4 45.88 18.35 -6.06
C ILE A 4 45.77 18.37 -4.54
N SER A 5 45.64 19.57 -3.98
CA SER A 5 45.64 19.86 -2.54
C SER A 5 44.39 19.25 -1.89
N TYR A 6 44.57 18.16 -1.15
CA TYR A 6 43.54 17.32 -0.52
C TYR A 6 42.66 18.02 0.55
N ASN A 7 42.89 19.30 0.83
CA ASN A 7 42.22 20.02 1.92
C ASN A 7 40.84 20.61 1.54
N LEU A 8 40.47 20.63 0.25
CA LEU A 8 39.15 21.12 -0.19
C LEU A 8 38.09 20.01 -0.33
N ILE A 9 38.48 18.74 -0.25
CA ILE A 9 37.59 17.59 -0.46
C ILE A 9 36.86 17.17 0.83
N ILE A 10 37.37 17.57 2.00
CA ILE A 10 36.86 17.10 3.31
C ILE A 10 35.55 17.81 3.72
N VAL A 11 35.29 19.02 3.24
CA VAL A 11 34.09 19.80 3.63
C VAL A 11 32.82 19.35 2.90
N ALA A 12 32.94 18.56 1.83
CA ALA A 12 31.79 18.06 1.06
C ALA A 12 31.14 16.79 1.66
N PHE A 13 31.77 16.13 2.64
CA PHE A 13 31.30 14.84 3.17
C PHE A 13 30.34 14.94 4.38
N LEU A 14 30.09 16.14 4.91
CA LEU A 14 29.30 16.33 6.14
C LEU A 14 27.82 16.69 5.93
N SER A 15 27.33 16.73 4.68
CA SER A 15 25.99 17.22 4.36
C SER A 15 24.91 16.13 4.17
N ILE A 16 25.19 14.86 4.50
CA ILE A 16 24.25 13.75 4.27
C ILE A 16 23.49 13.25 5.51
N PHE A 17 23.68 13.84 6.70
CA PHE A 17 22.83 13.54 7.86
C PHE A 17 21.62 14.49 7.93
N GLY A 18 20.81 14.47 6.88
CA GLY A 18 19.52 15.17 6.82
C GLY A 18 18.36 14.19 6.97
N CYS A 19 17.61 14.32 8.07
CA CYS A 19 16.29 13.74 8.32
C CYS A 19 16.17 12.20 8.34
N ASN A 20 16.26 11.62 9.54
CA ASN A 20 15.61 10.34 9.85
C ASN A 20 14.10 10.56 9.96
N LYS A 21 13.39 10.52 8.84
CA LYS A 21 11.97 10.16 8.85
C LYS A 21 11.90 8.67 8.57
N THR A 22 11.80 7.87 9.62
CA THR A 22 11.34 6.48 9.52
C THR A 22 9.89 6.52 9.06
N GLU A 23 9.68 6.64 7.76
CA GLU A 23 8.46 6.16 7.14
C GLU A 23 8.48 4.65 7.35
N ASN A 24 7.69 4.20 8.33
CA ASN A 24 7.26 2.82 8.37
C ASN A 24 6.57 2.56 7.03
N ASN A 25 7.36 2.02 6.09
CA ASN A 25 6.86 1.30 4.95
C ASN A 25 6.12 0.08 5.50
N ASN A 26 4.91 0.30 6.02
CA ASN A 26 3.84 -0.67 5.89
C ASN A 26 3.54 -0.72 4.39
N GLN A 27 4.45 -1.34 3.65
CA GLN A 27 4.14 -2.00 2.40
C GLN A 27 2.85 -2.75 2.72
N PRO A 28 1.70 -2.45 2.06
CA PRO A 28 0.46 -3.12 2.38
C PRO A 28 0.78 -4.60 2.26
N GLN A 29 0.82 -5.28 3.41
CA GLN A 29 1.05 -6.69 3.48
C GLN A 29 -0.08 -7.24 2.62
N LYS A 30 0.28 -7.65 1.41
CA LYS A 30 -0.62 -8.34 0.50
C LYS A 30 -0.73 -9.73 1.12
N GLU A 31 -1.34 -9.80 2.30
CA GLU A 31 -1.92 -11.02 2.81
C GLU A 31 -2.86 -11.42 1.70
N ASN A 32 -2.47 -12.49 1.02
CA ASN A 32 -3.33 -13.16 0.10
C ASN A 32 -4.51 -13.61 0.97
N MET A 33 -5.59 -12.82 0.99
CA MET A 33 -6.81 -13.18 1.68
C MET A 33 -7.45 -14.29 0.85
N GLU A 34 -6.87 -15.50 0.92
CA GLU A 34 -7.18 -16.66 0.08
C GLU A 34 -8.67 -17.03 0.14
N ASN A 35 -9.36 -16.62 1.21
CA ASN A 35 -10.77 -16.93 1.46
C ASN A 35 -11.75 -15.82 1.08
N ILE A 36 -11.31 -14.74 0.41
CA ILE A 36 -12.21 -13.69 -0.08
C ILE A 36 -12.37 -13.81 -1.59
N GLN A 37 -13.60 -14.06 -2.02
CA GLN A 37 -13.97 -14.04 -3.44
C GLN A 37 -14.37 -12.63 -3.85
N VAL A 38 -13.80 -12.13 -4.94
CA VAL A 38 -14.10 -10.79 -5.47
C VAL A 38 -14.84 -10.93 -6.80
N SER A 39 -15.94 -10.19 -6.95
CA SER A 39 -16.73 -10.15 -8.18
C SER A 39 -17.19 -8.73 -8.50
N ASP A 40 -17.60 -8.49 -9.74
CA ASP A 40 -18.25 -7.24 -10.14
C ASP A 40 -19.66 -7.17 -9.55
N TYR A 41 -20.02 -6.00 -9.01
CA TYR A 41 -21.36 -5.73 -8.47
C TYR A 41 -22.13 -4.73 -9.34
N GLY A 42 -21.47 -3.65 -9.74
CA GLY A 42 -22.11 -2.60 -10.54
C GLY A 42 -21.19 -1.42 -10.82
N VAL A 43 -21.78 -0.34 -11.34
CA VAL A 43 -21.09 0.91 -11.66
C VAL A 43 -21.92 2.08 -11.14
N THR A 44 -21.29 3.06 -10.50
CA THR A 44 -22.00 4.28 -10.04
C THR A 44 -22.43 5.15 -11.23
N ALA A 45 -23.34 6.09 -11.01
CA ALA A 45 -23.70 7.09 -12.03
C ALA A 45 -22.49 7.94 -12.51
N LYS A 46 -21.41 7.99 -11.71
CA LYS A 46 -20.16 8.67 -12.05
C LYS A 46 -19.16 7.77 -12.79
N GLY A 47 -19.45 6.48 -12.94
CA GLY A 47 -18.60 5.52 -13.63
C GLY A 47 -17.70 4.67 -12.73
N ASP A 48 -17.83 4.77 -11.40
CA ASP A 48 -16.96 4.02 -10.48
C ASP A 48 -17.39 2.54 -10.39
N SER A 49 -16.46 1.62 -10.58
CA SER A 49 -16.73 0.19 -10.43
C SER A 49 -16.92 -0.20 -8.96
N ILE A 50 -18.04 -0.83 -8.68
CA ILE A 50 -18.37 -1.43 -7.39
C ILE A 50 -18.01 -2.91 -7.44
N LYS A 51 -17.20 -3.35 -6.49
CA LYS A 51 -16.81 -4.75 -6.29
C LYS A 51 -17.57 -5.33 -5.10
N LYS A 52 -17.96 -6.59 -5.22
CA LYS A 52 -18.49 -7.41 -4.13
C LYS A 52 -17.41 -8.36 -3.61
N PHE A 53 -17.29 -8.43 -2.30
CA PHE A 53 -16.37 -9.27 -1.56
C PHE A 53 -17.20 -10.28 -0.78
N THR A 54 -17.03 -11.56 -1.06
CA THR A 54 -17.70 -12.65 -0.36
C THR A 54 -16.68 -13.36 0.53
N LEU A 55 -16.90 -13.28 1.84
CA LEU A 55 -16.15 -14.02 2.85
C LEU A 55 -16.96 -15.23 3.29
N THR A 56 -16.37 -16.43 3.18
CA THR A 56 -16.94 -17.64 3.79
C THR A 56 -16.04 -18.10 4.93
N ASN A 57 -16.57 -18.19 6.15
CA ASN A 57 -15.79 -18.70 7.27
C ASN A 57 -15.78 -20.25 7.30
N LYS A 58 -14.92 -20.83 8.15
CA LYS A 58 -14.79 -22.29 8.31
C LYS A 58 -16.09 -23.03 8.69
N ASN A 59 -17.08 -22.31 9.24
CA ASN A 59 -18.36 -22.88 9.65
C ASN A 59 -19.42 -22.74 8.53
N GLY A 60 -19.05 -22.23 7.35
CA GLY A 60 -19.95 -22.04 6.22
C GLY A 60 -20.77 -20.75 6.24
N MET A 61 -20.58 -19.86 7.23
CA MET A 61 -21.22 -18.55 7.23
C MET A 61 -20.67 -17.68 6.11
N LYS A 62 -21.56 -17.08 5.33
CA LYS A 62 -21.23 -16.17 4.22
C LYS A 62 -21.59 -14.74 4.58
N VAL A 63 -20.66 -13.83 4.34
CA VAL A 63 -20.88 -12.39 4.41
C VAL A 63 -20.50 -11.79 3.06
N GLU A 64 -21.37 -10.96 2.52
CA GLU A 64 -21.12 -10.21 1.29
C GLU A 64 -21.01 -8.71 1.64
N VAL A 65 -19.95 -8.07 1.16
CA VAL A 65 -19.70 -6.63 1.35
C VAL A 65 -19.38 -6.00 0.01
N ILE A 66 -19.91 -4.80 -0.25
CA ILE A 66 -19.51 -4.01 -1.42
C ILE A 66 -18.65 -2.81 -1.01
N ASN A 67 -17.70 -2.42 -1.87
CA ASN A 67 -16.83 -1.25 -1.63
C ASN A 67 -17.57 0.10 -1.78
N PHE A 68 -18.88 0.10 -2.00
CA PHE A 68 -19.71 1.30 -1.96
C PHE A 68 -20.19 1.53 -0.52
N GLY A 69 -19.42 2.31 0.25
CA GLY A 69 -19.75 2.61 1.65
C GLY A 69 -19.61 1.44 2.64
N GLY A 70 -19.08 0.29 2.20
CA GLY A 70 -18.94 -0.89 3.07
C GLY A 70 -20.27 -1.57 3.40
N ILE A 71 -21.24 -1.51 2.48
CA ILE A 71 -22.59 -2.07 2.67
C ILE A 71 -22.53 -3.60 2.70
N ILE A 72 -23.20 -4.18 3.70
CA ILE A 72 -23.48 -5.63 3.77
C ILE A 72 -24.71 -5.93 2.90
N THR A 73 -24.61 -6.91 2.00
CA THR A 73 -25.66 -7.26 1.03
C THR A 73 -26.22 -8.66 1.22
#